data_AF-A0A2I0NI36-F1
#
_entry.id   AF-A0A2I0NI36-F1
#
_cell.length_a   1.000
_cell.length_b   1.000
_cell.length_c   1.000
_cell.angle_alpha   90.00
_cell.angle_beta   90.00
_cell.angle_gamma   90.00
#
_symmetry.space_group_name_H-M   'P 1'
#
loop_
_entity.id
_entity.type
_entity.pdbx_description
1 polymer ?
#
loop_
_entity_poly.entity_id
_entity_poly.type
_entity_poly.pdbx_seq_one_letter_code
_entity_poly.pdbx_strand_id
1 'polypeptide(L)' 'PGYIMPVGVWNVRENVREALRAPPHKFQTLDDAFGYISTRLVIGKARWIQESTVLKETKYQKGLEDFFGK' A
#
# COMPACT_ATOMS: atom_id res chain seq x y z
N PRO A 1 16.14 -13.13 -7.47
CA PRO A 1 17.42 -12.58 -6.96
C PRO A 1 17.25 -12.06 -5.53
N GLY A 2 17.81 -12.77 -4.54
CA GLY A 2 17.85 -12.35 -3.14
C GLY A 2 19.09 -11.51 -2.85
N TYR A 3 19.03 -10.67 -1.82
CA TYR A 3 20.16 -9.83 -1.43
C TYR A 3 21.37 -10.68 -1.02
N ILE A 4 22.55 -10.37 -1.56
CA ILE A 4 23.82 -11.04 -1.25
C ILE A 4 24.27 -10.73 0.19
N MET A 5 23.79 -9.62 0.78
CA MET A 5 24.13 -9.17 2.13
C MET A 5 22.86 -8.69 2.85
N PRO A 6 22.75 -8.81 4.20
CA PRO A 6 21.56 -8.39 4.94
C PRO A 6 21.51 -6.86 5.04
N VAL A 7 20.97 -6.22 4.01
CA VAL A 7 20.82 -4.75 3.96
C VAL A 7 19.70 -4.25 4.89
N GLY A 8 18.81 -5.16 5.30
CA GLY A 8 17.81 -4.96 6.37
C GLY A 8 17.01 -3.66 6.26
N VAL A 9 16.95 -2.93 7.37
CA VAL A 9 16.19 -1.68 7.52
C VAL A 9 16.68 -0.58 6.57
N TRP A 10 17.98 -0.55 6.25
CA TRP A 10 18.54 0.47 5.38
C TRP A 10 17.91 0.41 3.98
N ASN A 11 17.71 -0.79 3.44
CA ASN A 11 17.10 -0.96 2.12
C ASN A 11 15.66 -0.43 2.08
N VAL A 12 14.86 -0.68 3.12
CA VAL A 12 13.49 -0.14 3.19
C VAL A 12 13.53 1.39 3.18
N ARG A 13 14.42 2.00 3.98
CA ARG A 13 14.55 3.46 4.05
C ARG A 13 15.01 4.07 2.74
N GLU A 14 15.97 3.45 2.05
CA GLU A 14 16.47 3.96 0.77
C GLU A 14 15.39 3.89 -0.31
N ASN A 15 14.67 2.78 -0.41
CA ASN A 15 13.56 2.64 -1.35
C ASN A 15 12.45 3.68 -1.10
N VAL A 16 12.13 3.95 0.17
CA VAL A 16 11.16 5.01 0.53
C VAL A 16 11.69 6.39 0.16
N ARG A 17 12.97 6.68 0.39
CA ARG A 17 13.57 7.97 0.02
C ARG A 17 13.53 8.20 -1.47
N GLU A 18 13.89 7.18 -2.27
CA GLU A 18 13.81 7.25 -3.73
C GLU A 18 12.36 7.41 -4.21
N ALA A 19 11.41 6.67 -3.64
CA ALA A 19 10.00 6.79 -3.99
C ALA A 19 9.45 8.21 -3.74
N LEU A 20 9.89 8.89 -2.68
CA LEU A 20 9.48 10.26 -2.36
C LEU A 20 10.17 11.33 -3.21
N ARG A 21 11.28 11.01 -3.88
CA ARG A 21 11.94 11.93 -4.83
C ARG A 21 11.23 11.99 -6.17
N ALA A 22 10.53 10.93 -6.56
CA ALA A 22 9.78 10.84 -7.80
C ALA A 22 8.34 11.38 -7.64
N PRO A 23 7.72 11.89 -8.73
CA PRO A 23 6.29 12.23 -8.72
C PRO A 23 5.41 11.03 -8.32
N PRO A 24 4.42 11.22 -7.44
CA PRO A 24 3.54 10.13 -7.04
C PRO A 24 2.62 9.70 -8.19
N HIS A 25 2.32 8.40 -8.24
CA HIS A 25 1.28 7.88 -9.12
C HIS A 25 -0.08 8.17 -8.50
N LYS A 26 -0.96 8.85 -9.24
CA LYS A 26 -2.31 9.19 -8.80
C LYS A 26 -3.31 8.17 -9.34
N PHE A 27 -4.24 7.78 -8.48
CA PHE A 27 -5.31 6.84 -8.79
C PHE A 27 -6.64 7.44 -8.35
N GLN A 28 -7.72 7.08 -9.04
CA GLN A 28 -9.05 7.58 -8.73
C GLN A 28 -9.66 6.88 -7.53
N THR A 29 -9.37 5.58 -7.37
CA THR A 29 -9.84 4.77 -6.25
C THR A 29 -8.70 4.02 -5.57
N LEU A 30 -8.95 3.61 -4.32
CA LEU A 30 -8.04 2.75 -3.58
C LEU A 30 -7.87 1.38 -4.27
N ASP A 31 -8.93 0.84 -4.87
CA ASP A 31 -8.85 -0.44 -5.57
C ASP A 31 -7.99 -0.36 -6.84
N ASP A 32 -7.98 0.78 -7.54
CA ASP A 32 -7.08 1.02 -8.69
C ASP A 32 -5.61 1.05 -8.25
N ALA A 33 -5.32 1.80 -7.20
CA ALA A 33 -3.97 1.88 -6.62
C ALA A 33 -3.49 0.50 -6.15
N PHE A 34 -4.37 -0.25 -5.49
CA PHE A 34 -4.06 -1.58 -4.99
C PHE A 34 -3.94 -2.63 -6.11
N GLY A 35 -4.72 -2.47 -7.19
CA GLY A 35 -4.58 -3.26 -8.42
C GLY A 35 -3.21 -3.05 -9.05
N TYR A 36 -2.78 -1.79 -9.22
CA TYR A 36 -1.47 -1.46 -9.76
C TYR A 36 -0.32 -2.06 -8.96
N ILE A 37 -0.28 -1.84 -7.63
CA ILE A 37 0.83 -2.33 -6.80
C ILE A 37 0.85 -3.87 -6.72
N SER A 38 -0.31 -4.52 -6.79
CA SER A 38 -0.40 -5.99 -6.74
C SER A 38 0.34 -6.69 -7.88
N THR A 39 0.54 -6.02 -9.01
CA THR A 39 1.35 -6.54 -10.13
C THR A 39 2.84 -6.70 -9.79
N ARG A 40 3.32 -6.04 -8.73
CA ARG A 40 4.72 -6.02 -8.30
C ARG A 40 4.96 -6.73 -6.97
N LEU A 41 3.89 -7.07 -6.25
CA LEU A 41 3.97 -7.76 -4.98
C LEU A 41 4.19 -9.26 -5.21
N VAL A 42 5.19 -9.81 -4.52
CA VAL A 42 5.42 -11.27 -4.50
C VAL A 42 4.32 -11.98 -3.71
N ILE A 43 3.84 -11.33 -2.64
CA ILE A 43 2.71 -11.82 -1.84
C ILE A 43 1.41 -11.30 -2.47
N GLY A 44 0.50 -12.22 -2.81
CA GLY A 44 -0.75 -11.88 -3.48
C GLY A 44 -1.66 -10.94 -2.68
N LYS A 45 -2.45 -10.14 -3.42
CA LYS A 45 -3.38 -9.12 -2.89
C LYS A 45 -4.32 -9.66 -1.80
N ALA A 46 -4.84 -10.87 -1.95
CA ALA A 46 -5.78 -11.47 -1.00
C ALA A 46 -5.18 -11.60 0.42
N ARG A 47 -3.91 -12.00 0.52
CA ARG A 47 -3.22 -12.14 1.81
C ARG A 47 -3.01 -10.79 2.49
N TRP A 48 -2.66 -9.75 1.73
CA TRP A 48 -2.54 -8.41 2.29
C TRP A 48 -3.87 -7.87 2.82
N ILE A 49 -4.98 -8.08 2.11
CA ILE A 49 -6.31 -7.65 2.57
C ILE A 49 -6.73 -8.43 3.82
N GLN A 50 -6.43 -9.73 3.87
CA GLN A 50 -6.77 -10.57 5.00
C GLN A 50 -6.00 -10.19 6.27
N GLU A 51 -4.72 -9.82 6.17
CA GLU A 51 -3.85 -9.59 7.32
C GLU A 51 -3.69 -8.11 7.70
N SER A 52 -3.84 -7.18 6.76
CA SER A 52 -3.57 -5.76 7.02
C SER A 52 -4.71 -5.09 7.79
N THR A 53 -4.40 -4.62 9.00
CA THR A 53 -5.29 -3.76 9.79
C THR A 53 -5.58 -2.45 9.07
N VAL A 54 -4.54 -1.81 8.50
CA VAL A 54 -4.66 -0.52 7.80
C VAL A 54 -5.58 -0.61 6.58
N LEU A 55 -5.51 -1.70 5.80
CA LEU A 55 -6.39 -1.88 4.64
C LEU A 55 -7.83 -2.14 5.05
N LYS A 56 -8.04 -2.88 6.15
CA LYS A 56 -9.38 -3.09 6.70
C LYS A 56 -9.96 -1.77 7.21
N GLU A 57 -9.18 -0.98 7.95
CA GLU A 57 -9.59 0.36 8.39
C GLU A 57 -9.95 1.21 7.16
N THR A 58 -9.06 1.32 6.18
CA THR A 58 -9.34 2.18 5.02
C THR A 58 -10.55 1.71 4.18
N LYS A 59 -10.88 0.40 4.17
CA LYS A 59 -12.04 -0.12 3.43
C LYS A 59 -13.35 -0.10 4.22
N TYR A 60 -13.30 -0.30 5.53
CA TYR A 60 -14.50 -0.51 6.36
C TYR A 60 -14.77 0.65 7.32
N GLN A 61 -13.79 1.51 7.58
CA GLN A 61 -13.97 2.70 8.39
C GLN A 61 -14.87 3.67 7.64
N LYS A 62 -16.05 3.90 8.21
CA LYS A 62 -16.99 4.92 7.80
C LYS A 62 -16.76 6.17 8.64
N GLY A 63 -16.72 7.33 8.01
CA GLY A 63 -16.69 8.61 8.69
C GLY A 63 -18.06 8.94 9.29
N LEU A 64 -18.11 9.86 10.25
CA LEU A 64 -19.39 10.33 10.82
C LEU A 64 -20.28 10.95 9.73
N GLU A 65 -19.66 11.61 8.75
CA GLU A 65 -20.25 12.13 7.53
C GLU A 65 -21.01 11.08 6.69
N ASP A 66 -20.58 9.81 6.71
CA ASP A 66 -21.28 8.73 6.02
C ASP A 66 -22.61 8.36 6.70
N PHE A 67 -22.78 8.72 7.98
CA PHE A 67 -23.99 8.46 8.76
C PHE A 67 -24.98 9.62 8.75
N PHE A 68 -24.51 10.85 8.56
CA PHE A 68 -25.39 12.04 8.58
C PHE A 68 -26.11 12.32 7.28
N GLY A 69 -25.83 11.57 6.22
CA GLY A 69 -26.55 11.63 4.95
C GLY A 69 -26.30 12.94 4.18
N LYS A 70 -26.13 12.80 2.87
CA LYS A 70 -26.54 13.83 1.92
C LYS A 70 -27.86 13.41 1.32
#